data_AF-A0A6L3X881-F1
#
_entry.id   AF-A0A6L3X881-F1
#
_cell.length_a   1.000
_cell.length_b   1.000
_cell.length_c   1.000
_cell.angle_alpha   90.00
_cell.angle_beta   90.00
_cell.angle_gamma   90.00
#
_symmetry.space_group_name_H-M   'P 1'
#
loop_
_entity.id
_entity.type
_entity.pdbx_description
1 polymer ?
#
loop_
_entity_poly.entity_id
_entity_poly.type
_entity_poly.pdbx_seq_one_letter_code
_entity_poly.pdbx_strand_id
1 'polypeptide(L)'
;MSLLLAILQALVLFAAAPLLSGITRVARARLHNRRGPGVLQEYRDLFKLLSRQSVAPDAAGWVFRLTPFVMVGVMLTIATALPVVTVGSPLPVLG
;
A
#
# COMPACT_ATOMS: atom_id res chain seq x y z
N MET A 1 18.32 1.84 16.37
CA MET A 1 17.91 0.50 15.89
C MET A 1 16.42 0.44 15.57
N SER A 2 15.54 1.00 16.40
CA SER A 2 14.08 1.05 16.20
C SER A 2 13.62 1.74 14.91
N LEU A 3 14.19 2.91 14.59
CA LEU A 3 13.77 3.67 13.40
C LEU A 3 14.05 2.94 12.07
N LEU A 4 15.20 2.25 11.98
CA LEU A 4 15.55 1.45 10.81
C LEU A 4 14.58 0.27 10.64
N LEU A 5 14.25 -0.42 11.74
CA LEU A 5 13.27 -1.51 11.74
C LEU A 5 11.87 -1.01 11.35
N ALA A 6 11.47 0.17 11.84
CA ALA A 6 10.20 0.80 11.47
C ALA A 6 10.12 1.10 9.98
N ILE A 7 11.13 1.76 9.43
CA ILE A 7 11.18 2.08 7.98
C ILE A 7 11.17 0.79 7.15
N LEU A 8 11.99 -0.20 7.54
CA LEU A 8 12.05 -1.47 6.84
C LEU A 8 10.73 -2.24 6.90
N GLN A 9 10.08 -2.29 8.07
CA GLN A 9 8.75 -2.89 8.23
C GLN A 9 7.72 -2.19 7.34
N ALA A 10 7.67 -0.86 7.36
CA ALA A 10 6.73 -0.10 6.53
C ALA A 10 6.95 -0.35 5.03
N LEU A 11 8.20 -0.38 4.56
CA LEU A 11 8.52 -0.69 3.16
C LEU A 11 8.15 -2.13 2.79
N VAL A 12 8.41 -3.09 3.67
CA VAL A 12 8.03 -4.50 3.45
C VAL A 12 6.51 -4.64 3.40
N LEU A 13 5.77 -4.00 4.32
CA LEU A 13 4.31 -4.03 4.33
C LEU A 13 3.71 -3.33 3.10
N PHE A 14 4.26 -2.18 2.71
CA PHE A 14 3.87 -1.46 1.50
C PHE A 14 4.09 -2.33 0.26
N ALA A 15 5.22 -3.04 0.18
CA ALA A 15 5.50 -3.97 -0.89
C ALA A 15 4.61 -5.22 -0.82
N ALA A 16 4.29 -5.75 0.36
CA ALA A 16 3.47 -6.96 0.52
C ALA A 16 1.98 -6.72 0.24
N ALA A 17 1.46 -5.51 0.46
CA ALA A 17 0.05 -5.20 0.30
C ALA A 17 -0.50 -5.50 -1.12
N PRO A 18 0.14 -5.07 -2.23
CA PRO A 18 -0.26 -5.44 -3.59
C PRO A 18 -0.22 -6.95 -3.86
N LEU A 19 0.73 -7.67 -3.26
CA LEU A 19 0.83 -9.12 -3.41
C LEU A 19 -0.40 -9.82 -2.81
N LEU A 20 -0.77 -9.46 -1.58
CA LEU A 20 -1.94 -10.00 -0.91
C LEU A 20 -3.23 -9.64 -1.67
N SER A 21 -3.33 -8.41 -2.18
CA SER A 21 -4.44 -8.00 -3.06
C SER A 21 -4.52 -8.89 -4.32
N GLY A 22 -3.39 -9.15 -4.98
CA GLY A 22 -3.31 -10.04 -6.14
C GLY A 22 -3.72 -11.49 -5.81
N ILE A 23 -3.25 -12.03 -4.69
CA ILE A 23 -3.64 -13.38 -4.23
C ILE A 23 -5.14 -13.46 -3.97
N THR A 24 -5.71 -12.49 -3.25
CA THR A 24 -7.16 -12.49 -2.95
C THR A 24 -8.02 -12.38 -4.21
N ARG A 25 -7.58 -11.61 -5.21
CA ARG A 25 -8.22 -11.54 -6.53
C ARG A 25 -8.18 -12.88 -7.26
N VAL A 26 -7.05 -13.58 -7.25
CA VAL A 26 -6.91 -14.91 -7.86
C VAL A 26 -7.78 -15.94 -7.12
N ALA A 27 -7.75 -15.94 -5.80
CA ALA A 27 -8.55 -16.84 -4.97
C ALA A 27 -10.04 -16.64 -5.27
N ARG A 28 -10.51 -15.38 -5.28
CA ARG A 28 -11.89 -15.04 -5.62
C ARG A 28 -12.25 -15.48 -7.05
N ALA A 29 -11.37 -15.26 -8.02
CA ALA A 29 -11.63 -15.67 -9.40
C ALA A 29 -11.78 -17.19 -9.54
N ARG A 30 -10.90 -17.96 -8.88
CA ARG A 30 -10.98 -19.42 -8.87
C ARG A 30 -12.26 -19.93 -8.22
N LEU A 31 -12.72 -19.30 -7.13
CA LEU A 31 -14.00 -19.62 -6.50
C LEU A 31 -15.20 -19.39 -7.43
N HIS A 32 -15.08 -18.44 -8.36
CA HIS A 32 -16.09 -18.18 -9.40
C HIS A 32 -15.85 -18.99 -10.68
N ASN A 33 -15.05 -20.06 -10.64
CA ASN A 33 -14.65 -20.87 -11.81
C ASN A 33 -14.06 -20.06 -12.98
N ARG A 34 -13.35 -18.96 -12.67
CA ARG A 34 -12.61 -18.15 -13.63
C ARG A 34 -11.10 -18.24 -13.35
N ARG A 35 -10.27 -18.11 -14.39
CA ARG A 35 -8.80 -18.22 -14.25
C ARG A 35 -8.19 -17.06 -13.44
N GLY A 36 -8.82 -15.88 -13.47
CA GLY A 36 -8.36 -14.67 -12.78
C GLY A 36 -7.12 -14.03 -13.43
N PRO A 37 -6.76 -12.82 -12.99
CA PRO A 37 -5.51 -12.16 -13.40
C PRO A 37 -4.29 -12.86 -12.79
N GLY A 38 -3.07 -12.53 -13.22
CA GLY A 38 -1.84 -13.01 -12.55
C GLY A 38 -1.64 -12.37 -11.17
N VAL A 39 -0.98 -13.07 -10.24
CA VAL A 39 -0.74 -12.54 -8.87
C VAL A 39 0.03 -11.22 -8.89
N LEU A 40 1.01 -11.07 -9.80
CA LEU A 40 1.80 -9.84 -9.97
C LEU A 40 1.10 -8.76 -10.82
N GLN A 41 -0.18 -8.93 -11.15
CA GLN A 41 -0.92 -7.95 -11.96
C GLN A 41 -1.02 -6.60 -11.23
N GLU A 42 -1.28 -6.60 -9.93
CA GLU A 42 -1.43 -5.36 -9.14
C GLU A 42 -0.17 -4.49 -9.19
N TYR A 43 1.03 -5.08 -9.16
CA TYR A 43 2.27 -4.33 -9.31
C TYR A 43 2.39 -3.70 -10.71
N ARG A 44 2.08 -4.48 -11.77
CA ARG A 44 2.12 -3.97 -13.15
C ARG A 44 1.12 -2.84 -13.35
N ASP A 45 -0.05 -2.95 -12.74
CA ASP A 45 -1.07 -1.91 -12.80
C ASP A 45 -0.63 -0.65 -12.04
N LEU A 46 0.00 -0.80 -10.87
CA LEU A 46 0.56 0.32 -10.11
C LEU A 46 1.64 1.07 -10.92
N PHE A 47 2.62 0.35 -11.47
CA PHE A 47 3.65 0.96 -12.33
C PHE A 47 3.03 1.66 -13.53
N LYS A 48 2.06 1.02 -14.18
CA LYS A 48 1.33 1.61 -15.31
C LYS A 48 0.60 2.89 -14.93
N LEU A 49 -0.02 2.96 -13.74
CA LEU A 49 -0.71 4.15 -13.27
C LEU A 49 0.26 5.28 -12.91
N LEU A 50 1.39 4.97 -12.26
CA LEU A 50 2.43 5.94 -11.93
C LEU A 50 3.10 6.54 -13.19
N SER A 51 3.13 5.80 -14.30
CA SER A 51 3.63 6.31 -15.58
C SER A 51 2.62 7.18 -16.34
N ARG A 52 1.35 7.25 -15.90
CA ARG A 52 0.33 8.07 -16.57
C ARG A 52 0.37 9.51 -16.09
N GLN A 53 0.00 10.43 -16.99
CA GLN A 53 -0.18 11.82 -16.63
C GLN A 53 -1.31 11.97 -15.60
N SER A 54 -1.05 12.75 -14.56
CA SER A 54 -2.05 13.11 -13.57
C SER A 54 -3.01 14.14 -14.19
N VAL A 55 -4.28 13.78 -14.32
CA VAL A 55 -5.34 14.68 -14.78
C VAL A 55 -6.13 15.15 -13.56
N ALA A 56 -6.25 16.47 -13.38
CA ALA A 56 -7.07 17.09 -12.34
C ALA A 56 -8.00 18.14 -12.99
N PRO A 57 -9.28 18.21 -12.59
CA PRO A 57 -10.19 19.26 -13.06
C PRO A 57 -9.66 20.67 -12.78
N ASP A 58 -10.00 21.65 -13.61
CA ASP A 58 -9.58 23.05 -13.42
C ASP A 58 -10.09 23.64 -12.10
N ALA A 59 -11.28 23.21 -11.66
CA ALA A 59 -11.88 23.59 -10.38
C ALA A 59 -11.34 22.78 -9.18
N ALA A 60 -10.34 21.91 -9.36
CA ALA A 60 -9.81 21.10 -8.27
C ALA A 60 -8.96 21.95 -7.31
N GLY A 61 -9.43 22.07 -6.06
CA GLY A 61 -8.70 22.72 -4.98
C GLY A 61 -7.46 21.95 -4.53
N TRP A 62 -6.64 22.59 -3.70
CA TRP A 62 -5.40 22.03 -3.15
C TRP A 62 -5.63 20.72 -2.38
N VAL A 63 -6.78 20.56 -1.72
CA VAL A 63 -7.16 19.36 -0.97
C VAL A 63 -7.10 18.13 -1.88
N PHE A 64 -7.69 18.20 -3.08
CA PHE A 64 -7.71 17.09 -4.05
C PHE A 64 -6.31 16.60 -4.40
N ARG A 65 -5.35 17.52 -4.53
CA ARG A 65 -3.96 17.20 -4.85
C ARG A 65 -3.21 16.61 -3.66
N LEU A 66 -3.57 17.02 -2.44
CA LEU A 66 -2.89 16.61 -1.21
C LEU A 66 -3.39 15.26 -0.66
N THR A 67 -4.68 14.94 -0.87
CA THR A 67 -5.31 13.70 -0.38
C THR A 67 -4.51 12.41 -0.62
N PRO A 68 -4.00 12.11 -1.84
CA PRO A 68 -3.26 10.87 -2.06
C PRO A 68 -1.97 10.78 -1.22
N PHE A 69 -1.27 11.90 -1.02
CA PHE A 69 -0.05 11.94 -0.22
C PHE A 69 -0.34 11.76 1.28
N VAL A 70 -1.39 12.40 1.78
CA VAL A 70 -1.83 12.24 3.18
C VAL A 70 -2.24 10.80 3.45
N MET A 71 -3.03 10.19 2.55
CA MET A 71 -3.46 8.80 2.73
C MET A 71 -2.26 7.84 2.81
N VAL A 72 -1.28 7.97 1.92
CA VAL A 72 -0.06 7.15 1.97
C VAL A 72 0.73 7.40 3.26
N GLY A 73 0.90 8.65 3.68
CA GLY A 73 1.60 9.01 4.91
C GLY A 73 0.93 8.42 6.15
N VAL A 74 -0.40 8.53 6.26
CA VAL A 74 -1.18 7.94 7.36
C VAL A 74 -1.03 6.42 7.37
N MET A 75 -1.17 5.75 6.23
CA MET A 75 -1.04 4.29 6.17
C MET A 75 0.36 3.80 6.54
N LEU A 76 1.41 4.49 6.10
CA LEU A 76 2.78 4.16 6.50
C LEU A 76 3.03 4.41 7.99
N THR A 77 2.42 5.44 8.57
CA THR A 77 2.51 5.71 10.01
C THR A 77 1.84 4.61 10.82
N ILE A 78 0.67 4.13 10.39
CA ILE A 78 0.01 2.98 11.01
C ILE A 78 0.88 1.73 10.87
N ALA A 79 1.49 1.53 9.70
CA ALA A 79 2.36 0.39 9.43
C ALA A 79 3.62 0.37 10.32
N THR A 80 4.12 1.52 10.79
CA THR A 80 5.26 1.59 11.72
C THR A 80 4.86 1.53 13.19
N ALA A 81 3.64 1.98 13.54
CA ALA A 81 3.14 1.97 14.91
C ALA A 81 2.68 0.57 15.37
N LEU A 82 2.27 -0.31 14.44
CA LEU A 82 1.78 -1.63 14.80
C LEU A 82 2.93 -2.66 14.93
N PRO A 83 2.91 -3.51 15.98
CA PRO A 83 3.82 -4.65 16.12
C PRO A 83 3.38 -5.80 15.19
N VAL A 84 3.79 -5.75 13.91
CA VAL A 84 3.44 -6.78 12.91
C VAL A 84 4.49 -7.89 12.86
N VAL A 85 5.78 -7.53 12.92
CA VAL A 85 6.90 -8.48 12.84
C VAL A 85 7.59 -8.66 14.20
N THR A 86 7.51 -7.65 15.06
CA THR A 86 8.20 -7.59 16.37
C THR A 86 7.21 -7.73 17.53
N VAL A 87 7.70 -8.19 18.69
CA VAL A 87 6.87 -8.34 19.92
C VAL A 87 6.40 -6.99 20.48
N GLY A 88 7.20 -5.93 20.28
CA GLY A 88 6.84 -4.55 20.60
C GLY A 88 6.80 -3.70 19.33
N SER A 89 6.15 -2.55 19.40
CA SER A 89 6.07 -1.61 18.27
C SER A 89 7.47 -1.16 17.81
N PRO A 90 7.72 -1.12 16.49
CA PRO A 90 8.94 -0.55 15.94
C PRO A 90 9.14 0.92 16.31
N LEU A 91 8.06 1.66 16.59
CA LEU A 91 8.09 3.03 17.09
C LEU A 91 7.27 3.14 18.39
N PRO A 92 7.88 2.85 19.55
CA PRO A 92 7.17 2.84 20.85
C PRO A 92 6.50 4.17 21.24
N VAL A 93 6.92 5.29 20.63
CA VAL A 93 6.33 6.62 20.86
C VAL A 93 4.95 6.76 20.22
N LEU A 94 4.64 5.96 19.18
CA LEU A 94 3.39 6.01 18.43
C LEU A 94 2.39 4.90 18.82
N GLY A 95 2.81 3.97 19.67
CA GLY A 95 2.08 2.78 20.12
C GLY A 95 3.03 1.72 20.62
#